data_AF-A0A818XBG5-F1
#
_entry.id   AF-A0A818XBG5-F1
#
_cell.length_a   1.000
_cell.length_b   1.000
_cell.length_c   1.000
_cell.angle_alpha   90.00
_cell.angle_beta   90.00
_cell.angle_gamma   90.00
#
_symmetry.space_group_name_H-M   'P 1'
#
loop_
_entity.id
_entity.type
_entity.pdbx_description
1 polymer ?
#
loop_
_entity_poly.entity_id
_entity_poly.type
_entity_poly.pdbx_seq_one_letter_code
_entity_poly.pdbx_strand_id
1 'polypeptide(L)'
;MLNSSFSGAILSRMEYRMKILFLIIKIATENLKNTTEQRLVDRSLTDEEKKARKKADRERKRQEARDAAEKKKRFGLTPEKKRKLRLLIMKMATENLKGEQQRRLEARKNYIEQHLKPLDNLSSMSDAQLKSLCQELHSQLKSHEESRYDLEFKIRKQDYDVNELTIKINDIKGKFVKPSLKKVSKTEQKLNKIKKPKEDEPNFLNMANLKQSTNKFALKEEQEEEKINYRDQVQLKSAKEHKEEEA
;
A
#
# COMPACT_ATOMS: atom_id res chain seq x y z
N MET A 1 -60.54 -18.52 -9.29
CA MET A 1 -59.76 -18.93 -10.47
C MET A 1 -58.24 -18.91 -10.18
N LEU A 2 -57.72 -19.77 -9.29
CA LEU A 2 -56.28 -19.72 -8.90
C LEU A 2 -55.56 -21.08 -8.81
N ASN A 3 -56.20 -22.20 -9.20
CA ASN A 3 -55.60 -23.54 -9.02
C ASN A 3 -54.98 -24.16 -10.30
N SER A 4 -55.13 -23.52 -11.47
CA SER A 4 -54.58 -24.04 -12.74
C SER A 4 -53.12 -23.64 -12.97
N SER A 5 -52.75 -22.38 -12.68
CA SER A 5 -51.40 -21.86 -12.93
C SER A 5 -50.32 -22.42 -11.98
N PHE A 6 -50.69 -22.82 -10.76
CA PHE A 6 -49.73 -23.37 -9.79
C PHE A 6 -49.32 -24.82 -10.17
N SER A 7 -50.26 -25.61 -10.70
CA SER A 7 -50.01 -26.98 -11.17
C SER A 7 -49.09 -27.01 -12.40
N GLY A 8 -49.33 -26.13 -13.38
CA GLY A 8 -48.48 -26.02 -14.58
C GLY A 8 -47.04 -25.60 -14.28
N ALA A 9 -46.82 -24.70 -13.31
CA ALA A 9 -45.48 -24.31 -12.87
C ALA A 9 -44.72 -25.42 -12.13
N ILE A 10 -45.44 -26.25 -11.36
CA ILE A 10 -44.86 -27.43 -10.68
C ILE A 10 -44.49 -28.51 -11.71
N LEU A 11 -45.38 -28.78 -12.67
CA LEU A 11 -45.13 -29.70 -13.78
C LEU A 11 -43.94 -29.25 -14.64
N SER A 12 -43.87 -27.96 -15.00
CA SER A 12 -42.75 -27.42 -15.77
C SER A 12 -41.42 -27.48 -15.00
N ARG A 13 -41.44 -27.23 -13.68
CA ARG A 13 -40.25 -27.42 -12.82
C ARG A 13 -39.86 -28.89 -12.69
N MET A 14 -40.83 -29.80 -12.61
CA MET A 14 -40.57 -31.24 -12.61
C MET A 14 -39.95 -31.71 -13.93
N GLU A 15 -40.47 -31.26 -15.07
CA GLU A 15 -39.89 -31.57 -16.38
C GLU A 15 -38.47 -31.01 -16.53
N TYR A 16 -38.22 -29.80 -16.04
CA TYR A 16 -36.87 -29.21 -16.08
C TYR A 16 -35.89 -30.00 -15.21
N ARG A 17 -36.31 -30.43 -14.02
CA ARG A 17 -35.50 -31.30 -13.14
C ARG A 17 -35.26 -32.67 -13.77
N MET A 18 -36.26 -33.25 -14.46
CA MET A 18 -36.11 -34.52 -15.18
C MET A 18 -35.14 -34.39 -16.36
N LYS A 19 -35.19 -33.29 -17.13
CA LYS A 19 -34.24 -33.01 -18.22
C LYS A 19 -32.81 -32.84 -17.71
N ILE A 20 -32.61 -32.14 -16.59
CA ILE A 20 -31.30 -32.00 -15.94
C ILE A 20 -30.80 -33.37 -15.47
N LEU A 21 -31.65 -34.17 -14.81
CA LEU A 21 -31.28 -35.50 -14.33
C LEU A 21 -30.88 -36.42 -15.50
N PHE A 22 -31.63 -36.37 -16.60
CA PHE A 22 -31.33 -37.13 -17.82
C PHE A 22 -30.00 -36.70 -18.46
N LEU A 23 -29.71 -35.40 -18.51
CA LEU A 23 -28.43 -34.89 -19.01
C LEU A 23 -27.26 -35.33 -18.12
N ILE A 24 -27.42 -35.28 -16.80
CA ILE A 24 -26.40 -35.75 -15.85
C ILE A 24 -26.15 -37.25 -16.04
N ILE A 25 -27.20 -38.06 -16.16
CA ILE A 25 -27.09 -39.50 -16.42
C ILE A 25 -26.38 -39.74 -17.76
N LYS A 26 -26.75 -39.01 -18.81
CA LYS A 26 -26.10 -39.13 -20.13
C LYS A 26 -24.60 -38.82 -20.06
N ILE A 27 -24.23 -37.69 -19.45
CA ILE A 27 -22.83 -37.30 -19.23
C ILE A 27 -22.09 -38.35 -18.39
N ALA A 28 -22.70 -38.85 -17.32
CA ALA A 28 -22.10 -39.88 -16.48
C ALA A 28 -21.86 -41.18 -17.26
N THR A 29 -22.82 -41.62 -18.07
CA THR A 29 -22.67 -42.81 -18.91
C THR A 29 -21.60 -42.63 -19.99
N GLU A 30 -21.48 -41.44 -20.57
CA GLU A 30 -20.48 -41.11 -21.60
C GLU A 30 -19.07 -41.05 -21.00
N ASN A 31 -18.92 -40.44 -19.82
CA ASN A 31 -17.66 -40.47 -19.06
C ASN A 31 -17.27 -41.90 -18.66
N LEU A 32 -18.23 -42.73 -18.28
CA LEU A 32 -17.97 -44.14 -17.95
C LEU A 32 -17.46 -44.90 -19.19
N LYS A 33 -18.13 -44.73 -20.34
CA LYS A 33 -17.71 -45.30 -21.63
C LYS A 33 -16.31 -44.86 -22.03
N ASN A 34 -16.03 -43.56 -22.01
CA ASN A 34 -14.71 -43.00 -22.31
C ASN A 34 -13.63 -43.54 -21.37
N THR A 35 -13.95 -43.71 -20.08
CA THR A 35 -13.02 -44.30 -19.09
C THR A 35 -12.77 -45.78 -19.38
N THR A 36 -13.80 -46.55 -19.74
CA THR A 36 -13.65 -47.96 -20.09
C THR A 36 -12.86 -48.15 -21.38
N GLU A 37 -13.09 -47.31 -22.39
CA GLU A 37 -12.34 -47.32 -23.65
C GLU A 37 -10.86 -46.97 -23.41
N GLN A 38 -10.58 -45.93 -22.62
CA GLN A 38 -9.21 -45.59 -22.22
C GLN A 38 -8.52 -46.74 -21.48
N ARG A 39 -9.23 -47.43 -20.57
CA ARG A 39 -8.69 -48.60 -19.87
C ARG A 39 -8.43 -49.79 -20.78
N LEU A 40 -9.28 -50.02 -21.80
CA LEU A 40 -9.08 -51.07 -22.79
C LEU A 40 -7.84 -50.79 -23.65
N VAL A 41 -7.67 -49.54 -24.10
CA VAL A 41 -6.48 -49.07 -24.83
C VAL A 41 -5.23 -49.19 -23.95
N ASP A 42 -5.28 -48.77 -22.70
CA ASP A 42 -4.17 -48.90 -21.74
C ASP A 42 -3.85 -50.37 -21.40
N ARG A 43 -4.80 -51.29 -21.58
CA ARG A 43 -4.59 -52.73 -21.38
C ARG A 43 -4.00 -53.42 -22.60
N SER A 44 -4.31 -52.95 -23.82
CA SER A 44 -3.76 -53.47 -25.08
C SER A 44 -2.37 -52.92 -25.43
N LEU A 45 -1.95 -51.83 -24.80
CA LEU A 45 -0.63 -51.24 -24.99
C LEU A 45 0.46 -52.05 -24.30
N THR A 46 1.52 -52.34 -25.05
CA THR A 46 2.76 -52.94 -24.53
C THR A 46 3.46 -51.99 -23.55
N ASP A 47 4.33 -52.53 -22.70
CA ASP A 47 5.09 -51.72 -21.73
C ASP A 47 5.98 -50.66 -22.39
N GLU A 48 6.40 -50.89 -23.63
CA GLU A 48 7.19 -49.94 -24.43
C GLU A 48 6.34 -48.75 -24.88
N GLU A 49 5.12 -48.98 -25.35
CA GLU A 49 4.21 -47.91 -25.79
C GLU A 49 3.72 -47.07 -24.60
N LYS A 50 3.50 -47.68 -23.44
CA LYS A 50 3.21 -46.95 -22.18
C LYS A 50 4.37 -46.03 -21.78
N LYS A 51 5.60 -46.53 -21.87
CA LYS A 51 6.82 -45.73 -21.62
C LYS A 51 6.95 -44.61 -22.64
N ALA A 52 6.67 -44.85 -23.93
CA ALA A 52 6.70 -43.86 -24.99
C ALA A 52 5.66 -42.74 -24.77
N ARG A 53 4.42 -43.08 -24.43
CA ARG A 53 3.34 -42.11 -24.12
C ARG A 53 3.67 -41.26 -22.90
N LYS A 54 4.23 -41.86 -21.84
CA LYS A 54 4.69 -41.13 -20.65
C LYS A 54 5.87 -40.20 -20.94
N LYS A 55 6.78 -40.61 -21.83
CA LYS A 55 7.90 -39.77 -22.30
C LYS A 55 7.38 -38.61 -23.15
N ALA A 56 6.43 -38.85 -24.05
CA ALA A 56 5.79 -37.83 -24.88
C ALA A 56 5.00 -36.80 -24.04
N ASP A 57 4.25 -37.25 -23.02
CA ASP A 57 3.53 -36.33 -22.12
C ASP A 57 4.49 -35.47 -21.28
N ARG A 58 5.62 -36.04 -20.84
CA ARG A 58 6.67 -35.29 -20.15
C ARG A 58 7.33 -34.26 -21.06
N GLU A 59 7.63 -34.61 -22.31
CA GLU A 59 8.23 -33.69 -23.27
C GLU A 59 7.25 -32.58 -23.67
N ARG A 60 5.95 -32.90 -23.85
CA ARG A 60 4.89 -31.91 -24.06
C ARG A 60 4.79 -30.91 -22.90
N LYS A 61 4.71 -31.41 -21.66
CA LYS A 61 4.71 -30.55 -20.46
C LYS A 61 5.97 -29.68 -20.36
N ARG A 62 7.13 -30.21 -20.75
CA ARG A 62 8.39 -29.48 -20.78
C ARG A 62 8.38 -28.39 -21.84
N GLN A 63 7.82 -28.66 -23.01
CA GLN A 63 7.68 -27.70 -24.10
C GLN A 63 6.68 -26.61 -23.75
N GLU A 64 5.52 -26.96 -23.20
CA GLU A 64 4.54 -25.98 -22.68
C GLU A 64 5.15 -25.07 -21.61
N ALA A 65 5.98 -25.62 -20.70
CA ALA A 65 6.69 -24.82 -19.71
C ALA A 65 7.75 -23.88 -20.34
N ARG A 66 8.44 -24.32 -21.40
CA ARG A 66 9.38 -23.49 -22.17
C ARG A 66 8.66 -22.37 -22.91
N ASP A 67 7.57 -22.68 -23.59
CA ASP A 67 6.77 -21.69 -24.33
C ASP A 67 6.12 -20.68 -23.37
N ALA A 68 5.68 -21.12 -22.20
CA ALA A 68 5.19 -20.22 -21.15
C ALA A 68 6.29 -19.31 -20.58
N ALA A 69 7.53 -19.81 -20.46
CA ALA A 69 8.68 -19.02 -20.03
C ALA A 69 9.12 -18.01 -21.10
N GLU A 70 9.13 -18.41 -22.37
CA GLU A 70 9.37 -17.55 -23.55
C GLU A 70 8.34 -16.41 -23.63
N LYS A 71 7.04 -16.73 -23.49
CA LYS A 71 5.97 -15.73 -23.48
C LYS A 71 6.13 -14.72 -22.32
N LYS A 72 6.52 -15.19 -21.12
CA LYS A 72 6.83 -14.31 -19.98
C LYS A 72 8.04 -13.42 -20.22
N LYS A 73 9.05 -13.88 -20.96
CA LYS A 73 10.22 -13.07 -21.34
C LYS A 73 9.88 -12.03 -22.40
N ARG A 74 9.05 -12.37 -23.40
CA ARG A 74 8.65 -11.47 -24.48
C ARG A 74 7.66 -10.38 -24.06
N PHE A 75 6.79 -10.65 -23.09
CA PHE A 75 5.73 -9.72 -22.65
C PHE A 75 5.95 -9.12 -21.25
N GLY A 76 6.97 -9.57 -20.51
CA GLY A 76 7.25 -9.08 -19.17
C GLY A 76 8.03 -7.77 -19.18
N LEU A 77 7.60 -6.77 -18.39
CA LEU A 77 8.46 -5.63 -18.05
C LEU A 77 9.82 -6.12 -17.56
N THR A 78 10.91 -5.51 -18.02
CA THR A 78 12.24 -5.78 -17.48
C THR A 78 12.25 -5.53 -15.97
N PRO A 79 13.01 -6.32 -15.17
CA PRO A 79 13.05 -6.16 -13.72
C PRO A 79 13.39 -4.73 -13.27
N GLU A 80 14.26 -4.05 -14.02
CA GLU A 80 14.64 -2.65 -13.79
C GLU A 80 13.48 -1.67 -14.02
N LYS A 81 12.77 -1.79 -15.14
CA LYS A 81 11.57 -0.98 -15.42
C LYS A 81 10.49 -1.21 -14.36
N LYS A 82 10.32 -2.45 -13.88
CA LYS A 82 9.40 -2.77 -12.79
C LYS A 82 9.79 -2.11 -11.47
N ARG A 83 11.09 -2.04 -11.13
CA ARG A 83 11.55 -1.32 -9.92
C ARG A 83 11.31 0.18 -10.04
N LYS A 84 11.69 0.80 -11.17
CA LYS A 84 11.47 2.23 -11.42
C LYS A 84 9.99 2.59 -11.35
N LEU A 85 9.11 1.76 -11.92
CA LEU A 85 7.67 1.95 -11.84
C LEU A 85 7.14 1.88 -10.41
N ARG A 86 7.59 0.91 -9.60
CA ARG A 86 7.21 0.86 -8.16
C ARG A 86 7.61 2.13 -7.42
N LEU A 87 8.84 2.62 -7.66
CA LEU A 87 9.32 3.84 -7.04
C LEU A 87 8.44 5.05 -7.42
N LEU A 88 8.10 5.18 -8.71
CA LEU A 88 7.20 6.24 -9.19
C LEU A 88 5.82 6.14 -8.56
N ILE A 89 5.24 4.95 -8.46
CA ILE A 89 3.94 4.73 -7.81
C ILE A 89 4.00 5.10 -6.33
N MET A 90 5.06 4.71 -5.61
CA MET A 90 5.21 5.08 -4.21
C MET A 90 5.39 6.59 -4.04
N LYS A 91 6.18 7.25 -4.89
CA LYS A 91 6.36 8.71 -4.88
C LYS A 91 5.02 9.42 -5.12
N MET A 92 4.30 9.02 -6.16
CA MET A 92 2.97 9.56 -6.46
C MET A 92 1.97 9.31 -5.32
N ALA A 93 1.98 8.13 -4.70
CA ALA A 93 1.14 7.82 -3.56
C ALA A 93 1.46 8.70 -2.35
N THR A 94 2.76 8.93 -2.06
CA THR A 94 3.16 9.83 -0.97
C THR A 94 2.80 11.28 -1.24
N GLU A 95 2.93 11.76 -2.49
CA GLU A 95 2.52 13.10 -2.89
C GLU A 95 1.00 13.27 -2.78
N ASN A 96 0.22 12.29 -3.26
CA ASN A 96 -1.24 12.28 -3.14
C ASN A 96 -1.70 12.28 -1.69
N LEU A 97 -1.05 11.50 -0.82
CA LEU A 97 -1.36 11.46 0.62
C LEU A 97 -1.11 12.81 1.29
N LYS A 98 0.02 13.47 0.98
CA LYS A 98 0.32 14.82 1.49
C LYS A 98 -0.68 15.86 0.96
N GLY A 99 -1.02 15.79 -0.33
CA GLY A 99 -2.02 16.66 -0.92
C GLY A 99 -3.41 16.49 -0.29
N GLU A 100 -3.80 15.25 0.02
CA GLU A 100 -5.06 14.96 0.72
C GLU A 100 -5.06 15.48 2.15
N GLN A 101 -3.95 15.32 2.88
CA GLN A 101 -3.79 15.92 4.21
C GLN A 101 -3.95 17.44 4.17
N GLN A 102 -3.31 18.11 3.21
CA GLN A 102 -3.44 19.55 3.05
C GLN A 102 -4.89 19.96 2.73
N ARG A 103 -5.55 19.29 1.79
CA ARG A 103 -6.96 19.53 1.48
C ARG A 103 -7.87 19.31 2.69
N ARG A 104 -7.59 18.29 3.51
CA ARG A 104 -8.36 18.02 4.75
C ARG A 104 -8.16 19.11 5.79
N LEU A 105 -6.94 19.62 5.96
CA LEU A 105 -6.63 20.74 6.86
C LEU A 105 -7.28 22.04 6.39
N GLU A 106 -7.24 22.31 5.09
CA GLU A 106 -7.88 23.48 4.49
C GLU A 106 -9.41 23.40 4.58
N ALA A 107 -10.01 22.24 4.27
CA ALA A 107 -11.43 22.02 4.49
C ALA A 107 -11.84 22.18 5.97
N ARG A 108 -11.01 21.71 6.90
CA ARG A 108 -11.22 21.95 8.35
C ARG A 108 -11.16 23.44 8.69
N LYS A 109 -10.19 24.17 8.13
CA LYS A 109 -10.06 25.62 8.34
C LYS A 109 -11.31 26.35 7.82
N ASN A 110 -11.72 26.05 6.59
CA ASN A 110 -12.90 26.65 5.97
C ASN A 110 -14.18 26.33 6.75
N TYR A 111 -14.32 25.10 7.25
CA TYR A 111 -15.44 24.69 8.10
C TYR A 111 -15.50 25.49 9.41
N ILE A 112 -14.35 25.67 10.06
CA ILE A 112 -14.25 26.48 11.29
C ILE A 112 -14.61 27.93 11.01
N GLU A 113 -14.10 28.51 9.92
CA GLU A 113 -14.36 29.91 9.55
C GLU A 113 -15.84 30.16 9.19
N GLN A 114 -16.51 29.19 8.57
CA GLN A 114 -17.94 29.29 8.25
C GLN A 114 -18.85 29.16 9.49
N HIS A 115 -18.44 28.38 10.49
CA HIS A 115 -19.30 28.05 11.63
C HIS A 115 -18.98 28.83 12.89
N LEU A 116 -17.73 29.26 13.08
CA LEU A 116 -17.33 30.14 14.18
C LEU A 116 -17.22 31.56 13.66
N LYS A 117 -18.24 32.37 13.94
CA LYS A 117 -18.16 33.82 13.76
C LYS A 117 -17.16 34.39 14.77
N PRO A 118 -16.24 35.26 14.36
CA PRO A 118 -15.47 36.06 15.30
C PRO A 118 -16.40 36.83 16.24
N LEU A 119 -16.01 36.97 17.50
CA LEU A 119 -16.79 37.78 18.44
C LEU A 119 -16.71 39.25 18.05
N ASP A 120 -17.86 39.93 18.10
CA ASP A 120 -17.94 41.37 17.89
C ASP A 120 -17.18 42.14 18.98
N ASN A 121 -16.95 43.44 18.75
CA ASN A 121 -16.25 44.32 19.69
C ASN A 121 -17.01 44.41 21.03
N LEU A 122 -16.61 43.57 21.99
CA LEU A 122 -17.24 43.45 23.31
C LEU A 122 -17.32 44.79 24.06
N SER A 123 -16.34 45.68 23.87
CA SER A 123 -16.30 47.00 24.50
C SER A 123 -17.41 47.95 24.05
N SER A 124 -18.09 47.65 22.94
CA SER A 124 -19.18 48.48 22.40
C SER A 124 -20.58 48.00 22.82
N MET A 125 -20.67 46.84 23.48
CA MET A 125 -21.93 46.21 23.87
C MET A 125 -22.40 46.71 25.25
N SER A 126 -23.72 46.87 25.41
CA SER A 126 -24.31 47.14 26.73
C SER A 126 -24.28 45.91 27.65
N ASP A 127 -24.37 46.11 28.97
CA ASP A 127 -24.37 45.03 29.96
C ASP A 127 -25.46 43.98 29.72
N ALA A 128 -26.65 44.41 29.27
CA ALA A 128 -27.74 43.49 28.93
C ALA A 128 -27.42 42.62 27.71
N GLN A 129 -26.81 43.20 26.67
CA GLN A 129 -26.40 42.46 25.48
C GLN A 129 -25.27 41.47 25.81
N LEU A 130 -24.34 41.86 26.67
CA LEU A 130 -23.25 40.99 27.10
C LEU A 130 -23.76 39.77 27.88
N LYS A 131 -24.73 39.97 28.77
CA LYS A 131 -25.40 38.87 29.48
C LYS A 131 -26.13 37.91 28.55
N SER A 132 -26.84 38.45 27.54
CA SER A 132 -27.52 37.63 26.53
C SER A 132 -26.52 36.80 25.71
N LEU A 133 -25.40 37.40 25.29
CA LEU A 133 -24.35 36.70 24.56
C LEU A 133 -23.73 35.57 25.38
N CYS A 134 -23.46 35.80 26.68
CA CYS A 134 -22.97 34.76 27.57
C CYS A 134 -23.93 33.57 27.68
N GLN A 135 -25.23 33.83 27.76
CA GLN A 135 -26.26 32.77 27.81
C GLN A 135 -26.34 31.98 26.49
N GLU A 136 -26.27 32.67 25.35
CA GLU A 136 -26.25 32.03 24.04
C GLU A 136 -25.03 31.13 23.86
N LEU A 137 -23.82 31.63 24.14
CA LEU A 137 -22.58 30.86 24.04
C LEU A 137 -22.60 29.64 24.97
N HIS A 138 -23.16 29.77 26.18
CA HIS A 138 -23.31 28.66 27.10
C HIS A 138 -24.26 27.58 26.57
N SER A 139 -25.37 27.98 25.94
CA SER A 139 -26.32 27.05 25.31
C SER A 139 -25.69 26.32 24.12
N GLN A 140 -24.95 27.05 23.27
CA GLN A 140 -24.21 26.48 22.13
C GLN A 140 -23.15 25.48 22.61
N LEU A 141 -22.38 25.83 23.66
CA LEU A 141 -21.39 24.94 24.25
C LEU A 141 -22.01 23.63 24.72
N LYS A 142 -23.17 23.69 25.40
CA LYS A 142 -23.89 22.49 25.85
C LYS A 142 -24.27 21.58 24.69
N SER A 143 -24.82 22.13 23.61
CA SER A 143 -25.20 21.38 22.41
C SER A 143 -24.01 20.77 21.68
N HIS A 144 -22.91 21.52 21.55
CA HIS A 144 -21.68 21.03 20.93
C HIS A 144 -21.00 19.94 21.76
N GLU A 145 -21.08 20.02 23.09
CA GLU A 145 -20.55 19.01 24.00
C GLU A 145 -21.31 17.68 23.88
N GLU A 146 -22.65 17.73 23.80
CA GLU A 146 -23.48 16.56 23.51
C GLU A 146 -23.12 15.93 22.16
N SER A 147 -23.02 16.75 21.11
CA SER A 147 -22.63 16.28 19.77
C SER A 147 -21.23 15.67 19.75
N ARG A 148 -20.29 16.25 20.50
CA ARG A 148 -18.92 15.73 20.64
C ARG A 148 -18.93 14.36 21.29
N TYR A 149 -19.66 14.21 22.40
CA TYR A 149 -19.76 12.94 23.12
C TYR A 149 -20.30 11.82 22.23
N ASP A 150 -21.36 12.09 21.47
CA ASP A 150 -21.96 11.13 20.55
C ASP A 150 -20.98 10.68 19.45
N LEU A 151 -20.23 11.63 18.88
CA LEU A 151 -19.21 11.33 17.88
C LEU A 151 -18.05 10.52 18.47
N GLU A 152 -17.57 10.88 19.65
CA GLU A 152 -16.52 10.14 20.34
C GLU A 152 -16.96 8.70 20.65
N PHE A 153 -18.20 8.50 21.11
CA PHE A 153 -18.73 7.16 21.35
C PHE A 153 -18.79 6.32 20.07
N LYS A 154 -19.25 6.91 18.97
CA LYS A 154 -19.26 6.24 17.65
C LYS A 154 -17.85 5.85 17.20
N ILE A 155 -16.87 6.75 17.34
CA ILE A 155 -15.46 6.48 17.00
C ILE A 155 -14.91 5.34 17.86
N ARG A 156 -15.12 5.37 19.19
CA ARG A 156 -14.68 4.29 20.09
C ARG A 156 -15.26 2.93 19.69
N LYS A 157 -16.54 2.90 19.31
CA LYS A 157 -17.18 1.66 18.82
C LYS A 157 -16.56 1.19 17.51
N GLN A 158 -16.31 2.10 16.57
CA GLN A 158 -15.64 1.78 15.31
C GLN A 158 -14.22 1.25 15.53
N ASP A 159 -13.46 1.85 16.45
CA ASP A 159 -12.11 1.38 16.81
C ASP A 159 -12.14 -0.02 17.41
N TYR A 160 -13.12 -0.31 18.27
CA TYR A 160 -13.35 -1.65 18.80
C TYR A 160 -13.66 -2.64 17.68
N ASP A 161 -14.60 -2.31 16.78
CA ASP A 161 -14.97 -3.17 15.65
C ASP A 161 -13.77 -3.42 14.72
N VAL A 162 -12.96 -2.40 14.43
CA VAL A 162 -11.73 -2.52 13.63
C VAL A 162 -10.72 -3.44 14.31
N ASN A 163 -10.53 -3.32 15.63
CA ASN A 163 -9.64 -4.19 16.38
C ASN A 163 -10.12 -5.66 16.35
N GLU A 164 -11.41 -5.90 16.60
CA GLU A 164 -12.01 -7.23 16.52
C GLU A 164 -11.85 -7.86 15.12
N LEU A 165 -12.09 -7.08 14.07
CA LEU A 165 -11.87 -7.54 12.69
C LEU A 165 -10.40 -7.81 12.40
N THR A 166 -9.49 -7.00 12.94
CA THR A 166 -8.05 -7.20 12.79
C THR A 166 -7.59 -8.51 13.45
N ILE A 167 -8.11 -8.82 14.64
CA ILE A 167 -7.86 -10.09 15.33
C ILE A 167 -8.37 -11.27 14.48
N LYS A 168 -9.63 -11.21 14.01
CA LYS A 168 -10.21 -12.25 13.15
C LYS A 168 -9.40 -12.48 11.87
N ILE A 169 -8.94 -11.42 11.22
CA ILE A 169 -8.08 -11.52 10.03
C ILE A 169 -6.77 -12.23 10.37
N ASN A 170 -6.17 -11.92 11.51
CA ASN A 170 -4.92 -12.54 11.95
C ASN A 170 -5.10 -14.03 12.28
N ASP A 171 -6.22 -14.41 12.90
CA ASP A 171 -6.54 -15.81 13.19
C ASP A 171 -6.77 -16.62 11.91
N ILE A 172 -7.51 -16.05 10.93
CA ILE A 172 -7.73 -16.67 9.61
C ILE A 172 -6.42 -16.82 8.83
N LYS A 173 -5.57 -15.79 8.84
CA LYS A 173 -4.26 -15.81 8.18
C LYS A 173 -3.26 -16.74 8.88
N GLY A 174 -3.57 -17.11 10.13
CA GLY A 174 -2.73 -17.91 11.01
C GLY A 174 -1.64 -17.06 11.66
N LYS A 175 -1.55 -17.11 12.99
CA LYS A 175 -0.49 -16.51 13.82
C LYS A 175 0.93 -17.00 13.46
N PHE A 176 1.02 -18.06 12.67
CA PHE A 176 2.25 -18.79 12.36
C PHE A 176 2.46 -18.96 10.83
N VAL A 177 2.48 -17.86 10.09
CA VAL A 177 3.19 -17.88 8.80
C VAL A 177 4.66 -18.06 9.12
N LYS A 178 5.15 -19.32 9.20
CA LYS A 178 6.56 -19.62 9.48
C LYS A 178 7.40 -18.84 8.47
N PRO A 179 8.11 -17.78 8.87
CA PRO A 179 8.94 -17.05 7.93
C PRO A 179 9.96 -18.05 7.39
N SER A 180 10.06 -18.16 6.06
CA SER A 180 11.02 -19.08 5.46
C SER A 180 12.42 -18.67 5.92
N LEU A 181 13.05 -19.53 6.72
CA LEU A 181 14.37 -19.27 7.29
C LEU A 181 15.38 -19.23 6.14
N LYS A 182 15.76 -18.02 5.70
CA LYS A 182 16.86 -17.84 4.77
C LYS A 182 18.17 -17.98 5.54
N LYS A 183 19.12 -18.75 5.01
CA LYS A 183 20.48 -18.86 5.55
C LYS A 183 21.17 -17.50 5.42
N VAL A 184 21.09 -16.68 6.46
CA VAL A 184 21.84 -15.43 6.58
C VAL A 184 23.25 -15.76 7.06
N SER A 185 24.28 -15.40 6.27
CA SER A 185 25.68 -15.44 6.72
C SER A 185 25.86 -14.36 7.78
N LYS A 186 25.70 -14.73 9.07
CA LYS A 186 25.80 -13.80 10.21
C LYS A 186 27.15 -13.05 10.27
N THR A 187 28.18 -13.54 9.58
CA THR A 187 29.57 -13.09 9.68
C THR A 187 29.97 -12.10 8.57
N GLU A 188 29.39 -12.19 7.38
CA GLU A 188 29.86 -11.44 6.19
C GLU A 188 29.58 -9.94 6.30
N GLN A 189 28.37 -9.59 6.77
CA GLN A 189 27.97 -8.20 7.01
C GLN A 189 28.70 -7.56 8.21
N LYS A 190 29.12 -8.37 9.20
CA LYS A 190 29.87 -7.89 10.38
C LYS A 190 31.36 -7.71 10.06
N LEU A 191 31.96 -8.59 9.27
CA LEU A 191 33.37 -8.48 8.86
C LEU A 191 33.62 -7.26 7.97
N ASN A 192 32.68 -6.90 7.10
CA ASN A 192 32.79 -5.68 6.29
C ASN A 192 32.69 -4.38 7.12
N LYS A 193 32.03 -4.42 8.30
CA LYS A 193 32.00 -3.29 9.24
C LYS A 193 33.28 -3.16 10.07
N ILE A 194 33.92 -4.28 10.43
CA ILE A 194 35.16 -4.27 11.24
C ILE A 194 36.37 -3.85 10.40
N LYS A 195 36.38 -4.12 9.09
CA LYS A 195 37.46 -3.73 8.17
C LYS A 195 37.43 -2.25 7.74
N LYS A 196 36.42 -1.47 8.13
CA LYS A 196 36.35 -0.02 7.86
C LYS A 196 36.51 0.73 9.19
N PRO A 197 37.52 1.62 9.35
CA PRO A 197 37.72 2.37 10.58
C PRO A 197 36.53 3.31 10.88
N LYS A 198 36.29 3.52 12.17
CA LYS A 198 35.09 4.11 12.79
C LYS A 198 35.06 5.65 12.79
N GLU A 199 35.47 6.33 11.71
CA GLU A 199 35.44 7.82 11.69
C GLU A 199 34.25 8.43 10.96
N ASP A 200 33.50 7.65 10.19
CA ASP A 200 32.28 8.13 9.56
C ASP A 200 31.12 7.20 9.95
N GLU A 201 30.14 7.70 10.72
CA GLU A 201 28.80 7.08 10.74
C GLU A 201 28.00 7.61 9.54
N PRO A 202 27.90 6.85 8.43
CA PRO A 202 27.07 7.28 7.31
C PRO A 202 25.59 7.05 7.66
N ASN A 203 24.76 8.05 7.37
CA ASN A 203 23.30 7.91 7.33
C ASN A 203 22.93 6.70 6.46
N PHE A 204 22.50 5.59 7.09
CA PHE A 204 22.33 4.26 6.48
C PHE A 204 21.16 4.16 5.47
N LEU A 205 20.47 5.27 5.19
CA LEU A 205 19.37 5.34 4.25
C LEU A 205 19.83 6.03 2.96
N ASN A 206 20.37 5.22 2.05
CA ASN A 206 20.38 5.50 0.60
C ASN A 206 21.34 6.60 0.08
N MET A 207 22.65 6.44 0.26
CA MET A 207 23.59 6.96 -0.74
C MET A 207 24.66 5.91 -1.07
N ALA A 208 24.49 5.25 -2.21
CA ALA A 208 25.62 4.66 -2.90
C ALA A 208 26.52 5.82 -3.35
N ASN A 209 27.62 6.06 -2.63
CA ASN A 209 28.68 6.98 -3.04
C ASN A 209 29.38 6.41 -4.28
N LEU A 210 28.78 6.59 -5.44
CA LEU A 210 29.45 6.46 -6.72
C LEU A 210 30.29 7.73 -6.89
N LYS A 211 31.61 7.61 -6.74
CA LYS A 211 32.54 8.68 -7.12
C LYS A 211 32.32 8.94 -8.63
N GLN A 212 31.63 10.02 -8.97
CA GLN A 212 31.65 10.55 -10.33
C GLN A 212 33.12 10.85 -10.64
N SER A 213 33.70 10.15 -11.62
CA SER A 213 35.00 10.53 -12.12
C SER A 213 34.83 11.85 -12.86
N THR A 214 35.08 12.96 -12.19
CA THR A 214 35.43 14.20 -12.89
C THR A 214 36.65 13.86 -13.73
N ASN A 215 36.46 13.79 -15.05
CA ASN A 215 37.52 13.57 -16.02
C ASN A 215 38.66 14.55 -15.72
N LYS A 216 39.79 14.02 -15.29
CA LYS A 216 40.97 14.77 -14.86
C LYS A 216 41.74 15.43 -16.03
N PHE A 217 41.13 15.53 -17.22
CA PHE A 217 41.74 16.12 -18.40
C PHE A 217 40.67 16.67 -19.36
N ALA A 218 40.30 17.95 -19.22
CA ALA A 218 40.09 18.89 -20.32
C ALA A 218 39.51 20.22 -19.82
N LEU A 219 40.37 21.25 -19.87
CA LEU A 219 40.12 22.70 -19.90
C LEU A 219 39.63 23.43 -18.64
N LYS A 220 40.46 24.42 -18.28
CA LYS A 220 40.28 25.54 -17.34
C LYS A 220 39.18 26.50 -17.82
N GLU A 221 38.86 27.44 -16.92
CA GLU A 221 37.92 28.58 -16.99
C GLU A 221 36.58 28.20 -16.33
N GLU A 222 36.13 28.81 -15.24
CA GLU A 222 36.30 30.18 -14.75
C GLU A 222 36.00 30.20 -13.23
N GLN A 223 36.57 31.17 -12.52
CA GLN A 223 36.48 31.34 -11.07
C GLN A 223 35.05 31.78 -10.67
N GLU A 224 34.48 31.19 -9.62
CA GLU A 224 33.44 31.85 -8.84
C GLU A 224 33.93 32.01 -7.39
N GLU A 225 34.10 33.27 -7.02
CA GLU A 225 34.64 33.78 -5.77
C GLU A 225 33.78 33.37 -4.57
N GLU A 226 34.41 32.88 -3.50
CA GLU A 226 33.77 32.77 -2.19
C GLU A 226 33.36 34.18 -1.72
N LYS A 227 32.05 34.46 -1.74
CA LYS A 227 31.46 35.66 -1.15
C LYS A 227 31.77 35.70 0.35
N ILE A 228 32.76 36.50 0.72
CA ILE A 228 33.06 36.87 2.09
C ILE A 228 31.85 37.64 2.66
N ASN A 229 31.33 37.20 3.81
CA ASN A 229 30.20 37.85 4.47
C ASN A 229 30.69 39.09 5.25
N TYR A 230 30.39 40.29 4.75
CA TYR A 230 30.80 41.57 5.33
C TYR A 230 30.29 41.80 6.77
N ARG A 231 29.30 41.01 7.24
CA ARG A 231 28.79 41.08 8.62
C ARG A 231 29.86 40.69 9.65
N ASP A 232 30.73 39.74 9.30
CA ASP A 232 31.73 39.20 10.24
C ASP A 232 32.91 40.18 10.43
N GLN A 233 33.22 40.99 9.42
CA GLN A 233 34.24 42.05 9.53
C GLN A 233 33.80 43.21 10.43
N VAL A 234 32.50 43.55 10.44
CA VAL A 234 31.98 44.64 11.28
C VAL A 234 31.97 44.24 12.75
N GLN A 235 31.63 42.98 13.06
CA GLN A 235 31.66 42.46 14.44
C GLN A 235 33.09 42.34 15.00
N LEU A 236 34.06 42.02 14.14
CA LEU A 236 35.47 41.96 14.53
C LEU A 236 36.09 43.34 14.79
N LYS A 237 35.59 44.40 14.12
CA LYS A 237 36.02 45.78 14.37
C LYS A 237 35.40 46.34 15.67
N SER A 238 34.09 46.16 15.87
CA SER A 238 33.43 46.62 17.10
C SER A 238 33.92 45.91 18.36
N ALA A 239 34.31 44.62 18.24
CA ALA A 239 34.89 43.87 19.36
C ALA A 239 36.35 44.25 19.68
N LYS A 240 37.06 44.91 18.75
CA LYS A 240 38.42 45.45 19.00
C LYS A 240 38.36 46.83 19.64
N GLU A 241 37.47 47.71 19.18
CA GLU A 241 37.28 49.05 19.76
C GLU A 241 36.83 48.97 21.23
N HIS A 242 35.95 48.04 21.59
CA HIS A 242 35.53 47.83 22.98
C HIS A 242 36.63 47.29 23.91
N LYS A 243 37.70 46.70 23.39
CA LYS A 243 38.82 46.20 24.22
C LYS A 243 39.93 47.23 24.43
N GLU A 244 39.96 48.29 23.63
CA GLU A 244 40.92 49.39 23.78
C GLU A 244 40.40 50.53 24.66
N GLU A 245 39.09 50.59 24.96
CA GLU A 245 38.51 51.57 25.90
C GLU A 245 38.47 51.09 27.38
N GLU A 246 38.68 49.80 27.65
CA GLU A 246 38.67 49.23 29.02
C GLU A 246 40.07 48.89 29.59
N ALA A 247 41.15 49.29 28.91
CA ALA A 247 42.55 49.10 29.34
C ALA A 247 43.33 50.42 29.32
#